data_AF-A0A2H1EC58-F1
#
_entry.id   AF-A0A2H1EC58-F1
#
_cell.length_a   1.000
_cell.length_b   1.000
_cell.length_c   1.000
_cell.angle_alpha   90.00
_cell.angle_beta   90.00
_cell.angle_gamma   90.00
#
_symmetry.space_group_name_H-M   'P 1'
#
loop_
_entity.id
_entity.type
_entity.pdbx_description
1 polymer ?
#
loop_
_entity_poly.entity_id
_entity_poly.type
_entity_poly.pdbx_seq_one_letter_code
_entity_poly.pdbx_strand_id
1 'polypeptide(L)' 'MNTLQAIKPGPKPKKEDGTPDRRRRVTPETKPKHPDLKPHKHKTGD' A
#
# COMPACT_ATOMS: atom_id res chain seq x y z
N MET A 1 -19.00 5.81 18.94
CA MET A 1 -17.81 5.28 18.24
C MET A 1 -17.61 6.10 16.97
N ASN A 2 -16.88 7.20 17.02
CA ASN A 2 -16.60 7.98 15.81
C ASN A 2 -15.54 7.23 15.01
N THR A 3 -15.98 6.55 13.95
CA THR A 3 -15.07 5.93 12.98
C THR A 3 -14.32 7.06 12.28
N LEU A 4 -13.08 7.32 12.72
CA LEU A 4 -12.19 8.24 12.02
C LEU A 4 -12.08 7.75 10.57
N GLN A 5 -12.77 8.42 9.65
CA GLN A 5 -12.64 8.14 8.22
C GLN A 5 -11.19 8.44 7.88
N ALA A 6 -10.39 7.39 7.70
CA ALA A 6 -8.99 7.52 7.34
C ALA A 6 -8.91 8.43 6.11
N ILE A 7 -8.22 9.57 6.25
CA ILE A 7 -8.01 10.52 5.16
C ILE A 7 -7.54 9.71 3.96
N LYS A 8 -8.32 9.76 2.87
CA LYS A 8 -7.98 9.01 1.66
C LYS A 8 -6.57 9.41 1.25
N PRO A 9 -5.67 8.45 0.99
CA PRO A 9 -4.33 8.79 0.57
C PRO A 9 -4.42 9.64 -0.70
N GLY A 10 -3.66 10.74 -0.72
CA GLY A 10 -3.61 11.63 -1.88
C GLY A 10 -3.09 10.92 -3.13
N PRO A 11 -3.16 11.59 -4.29
CA PRO A 11 -2.67 11.04 -5.55
C PRO A 11 -1.22 10.60 -5.44
N LYS A 12 -0.87 9.49 -6.10
CA LYS A 12 0.49 8.97 -6.11
C LYS A 12 1.42 10.02 -6.74
N PRO A 13 2.52 10.43 -6.06
CA PRO A 13 3.48 11.37 -6.63
C PRO A 13 4.03 10.89 -7.97
N LYS A 14 4.19 11.83 -8.90
CA LYS A 14 4.80 11.60 -10.21
C LYS A 14 6.30 11.86 -10.13
N LYS A 15 7.05 11.23 -11.02
CA LYS A 15 8.44 11.58 -11.33
C LYS A 15 8.49 12.86 -12.18
N GLU A 16 9.70 13.36 -12.43
CA GLU A 16 9.95 14.48 -13.34
C GLU A 16 9.35 14.20 -14.74
N ASP A 17 9.45 12.95 -15.22
CA ASP A 17 8.87 12.50 -16.50
C ASP A 17 7.33 12.36 -16.47
N GLY A 18 6.66 12.73 -15.38
CA GLY A 18 5.20 12.63 -15.23
C GLY A 18 4.66 11.21 -14.98
N THR A 19 5.49 10.18 -15.03
CA THR A 19 5.09 8.79 -14.71
C THR A 19 4.96 8.56 -13.20
N PRO A 20 4.07 7.64 -12.73
CA PRO A 20 3.95 7.35 -11.31
C PRO A 20 5.24 6.78 -10.71
N ASP A 21 5.66 7.29 -9.55
CA ASP A 21 6.86 6.80 -8.87
C ASP A 21 6.62 5.39 -8.29
N ARG A 22 7.20 4.36 -8.92
CA ARG A 22 7.06 2.95 -8.53
C ARG A 22 7.56 2.65 -7.11
N ARG A 23 8.44 3.49 -6.54
CA ARG A 23 8.92 3.35 -5.16
C ARG A 23 7.84 3.65 -4.11
N ARG A 24 6.72 4.28 -4.51
CA ARG A 24 5.66 4.68 -3.58
C ARG A 24 4.61 3.58 -3.37
N ARG A 25 3.81 3.74 -2.32
CA ARG A 25 2.70 2.87 -1.91
C ARG A 25 1.75 2.48 -3.06
N VAL A 26 1.19 1.27 -2.99
CA VAL A 26 0.08 0.81 -3.84
C VAL A 26 -1.19 1.60 -3.49
N THR A 27 -1.90 2.11 -4.50
CA THR A 27 -3.15 2.86 -4.24
C THR A 27 -4.27 1.89 -3.83
N PRO A 28 -5.22 2.29 -2.98
CA PRO A 28 -6.31 1.42 -2.55
C PRO A 28 -7.08 0.78 -3.71
N GLU A 29 -7.28 1.51 -4.81
CA GLU A 29 -7.94 1.04 -6.04
C GLU A 29 -7.17 -0.08 -6.76
N THR A 30 -5.83 -0.02 -6.70
CA THR A 30 -4.98 -1.03 -7.36
C THR A 30 -4.58 -2.16 -6.41
N LYS A 31 -4.83 -2.02 -5.09
CA LYS A 31 -4.53 -3.04 -4.07
C LYS A 31 -5.06 -4.44 -4.43
N PRO A 32 -6.26 -4.63 -5.01
CA PRO A 32 -6.74 -5.97 -5.39
C PRO A 32 -5.83 -6.71 -6.39
N LYS A 33 -5.04 -5.99 -7.20
CA LYS A 33 -4.07 -6.57 -8.15
C LYS A 33 -2.75 -6.96 -7.49
N HIS A 34 -2.54 -6.55 -6.23
CA HIS A 34 -1.32 -6.76 -5.46
C HIS A 34 -1.67 -7.46 -4.15
N PRO A 35 -1.96 -8.79 -4.19
CA PRO A 35 -2.32 -9.54 -2.99
C PRO A 35 -1.17 -9.53 -1.97
N ASP A 36 -1.54 -9.49 -0.70
CA ASP A 36 -0.59 -9.57 0.41
C ASP A 36 0.10 -10.96 0.39
N LEU A 37 1.40 -10.99 0.73
CA LEU A 37 2.12 -12.25 0.86
C LEU A 37 1.53 -13.07 2.02
N LYS A 38 1.63 -14.40 1.92
CA LYS A 38 1.24 -15.28 3.02
C LYS A 38 2.02 -14.89 4.27
N PRO A 39 1.36 -14.80 5.44
CA PRO A 39 2.05 -14.47 6.68
C PRO A 39 3.15 -15.50 6.93
N HIS A 40 4.35 -15.01 7.19
CA HIS A 40 5.45 -15.87 7.59
C HIS A 40 5.14 -16.46 8.97
N LYS A 41 5.18 -17.79 9.10
CA LYS A 41 5.07 -18.47 10.38
C LYS A 41 6.48 -18.71 10.90
N HIS A 42 6.91 -17.92 11.89
CA HIS A 42 8.17 -18.17 12.59
C HIS A 42 8.08 -19.50 13.34
N LYS A 43 9.17 -20.27 13.35
CA LYS A 43 9.31 -21.42 14.23
C LYS A 43 9.59 -20.90 15.64
N THR A 44 8.95 -21.47 16.64
CA THR A 44 9.26 -21.16 18.04
C THR A 44 10.69 -21.61 18.34
N GLY A 45 11.56 -20.68 18.72
CA GLY A 45 12.95 -20.97 19.11
C GLY A 45 14.02 -20.82 18.03
N ASP A 46 13.70 -20.22 16.87
CA ASP A 46 14.71 -19.58 16.00
C ASP A 46 15.08 -18.19 16.53
#